data_AF-J2YV56-F1
#
_entry.id   AF-J2YV56-F1
#
_cell.length_a   1.000
_cell.length_b   1.000
_cell.length_c   1.000
_cell.angle_alpha   90.00
_cell.angle_beta   90.00
_cell.angle_gamma   90.00
#
_symmetry.space_group_name_H-M   'P 1'
#
loop_
_entity.id
_entity.type
_entity.pdbx_description
1 polymer ?
#
loop_
_entity_poly.entity_id
_entity_poly.type
_entity_poly.pdbx_seq_one_letter_code
_entity_poly.pdbx_strand_id
1 'polypeptide(L)'
;MKRSVLAASVFSLALPAFAQIPDKLAEDAYLYGYSMDEAYTFFHETAVKPDTPLNRFQNIRHLADDTYTDHPTINNDTLHLMGWLDVAAEPVIVSVPDMDKGRYWILH
;
A
#
# COMPACT_ATOMS: atom_id res chain seq x y z
N MET A 1 20.19 55.12 19.75
CA MET A 1 19.43 54.07 20.49
C MET A 1 18.24 53.48 19.68
N LYS A 2 18.30 53.38 18.34
CA LYS A 2 17.16 52.85 17.54
C LYS A 2 17.52 51.81 16.47
N ARG A 3 18.78 51.36 16.39
CA ARG A 3 19.22 50.33 15.42
C ARG A 3 19.42 48.93 16.04
N SER A 4 19.53 48.84 17.37
CA SER A 4 19.79 47.57 18.07
C SER A 4 18.52 46.77 18.41
N VAL A 5 17.33 47.38 18.28
CA VAL A 5 16.06 46.70 18.59
C VAL A 5 15.54 45.88 17.40
N LEU A 6 15.92 46.24 16.17
CA LEU A 6 15.40 45.58 14.97
C LEU A 6 16.02 44.20 14.71
N ALA A 7 17.27 43.95 15.16
CA ALA A 7 17.95 42.67 14.97
C ALA A 7 17.39 41.56 15.88
N ALA A 8 16.90 41.92 17.08
CA ALA A 8 16.29 40.97 18.00
C ALA A 8 14.92 40.47 17.52
N SER A 9 14.17 41.31 16.80
CA SER A 9 12.84 40.96 16.28
C SER A 9 12.87 40.02 15.08
N VAL A 10 13.97 39.95 14.33
CA VAL A 10 14.11 39.05 13.17
C VAL A 10 14.49 37.62 13.60
N PHE A 11 15.22 37.46 14.71
CA PHE A 11 15.59 36.12 15.22
C PHE A 11 14.43 35.35 15.86
N SER A 12 13.43 36.05 16.43
CA SER A 12 12.27 35.39 17.05
C SER A 12 11.27 34.79 16.05
N LEU A 13 11.36 35.15 14.76
CA LEU A 13 10.49 34.63 13.70
C LEU A 13 11.04 33.37 13.01
N ALA A 14 12.27 32.95 13.31
CA ALA A 14 12.89 31.75 12.72
C ALA A 14 12.64 30.46 13.53
N LEU A 15 12.01 30.55 14.71
CA LEU A 15 11.74 29.40 15.57
C LEU A 15 10.78 28.33 15.00
N PRO A 16 9.79 28.62 14.11
CA PRO A 16 8.94 27.55 13.60
C PRO A 16 9.63 26.71 12.50
N ALA A 17 10.78 27.14 11.97
CA ALA A 17 11.52 26.37 10.95
C ALA A 17 12.34 25.20 11.53
N PHE A 18 12.47 25.12 12.87
CA PHE A 18 13.21 24.08 13.59
C PHE A 18 12.43 23.50 14.78
N ALA A 19 11.10 23.65 14.81
CA ALA A 19 10.31 22.91 15.78
C ALA A 19 10.50 21.41 15.49
N GLN A 20 11.27 20.71 16.32
CA GLN A 20 11.41 19.26 16.22
C GLN A 20 10.01 18.66 16.34
N ILE A 21 9.65 17.79 15.40
CA ILE A 21 8.46 16.96 15.51
C ILE A 21 8.60 16.19 16.83
N PRO A 22 7.67 16.33 17.79
CA PRO A 22 7.75 15.58 19.03
C PRO A 22 7.82 14.08 18.74
N ASP A 23 8.63 13.32 19.48
CA ASP A 23 8.80 11.88 19.26
C ASP A 23 7.46 11.15 19.17
N LYS A 24 6.49 11.52 20.02
CA LYS A 24 5.16 10.93 19.99
C LYS A 24 4.38 11.23 18.71
N LEU A 25 4.49 12.45 18.18
CA LEU A 25 3.85 12.82 16.92
C LEU A 25 4.52 12.11 15.73
N ALA A 26 5.83 11.90 15.79
CA ALA A 26 6.56 11.12 14.79
C ALA A 26 6.15 9.63 14.83
N GLU A 27 6.05 9.04 16.02
CA GLU A 27 5.56 7.67 16.22
C GLU A 27 4.13 7.51 15.68
N ASP A 28 3.22 8.42 16.05
CA ASP A 28 1.82 8.34 15.61
C ASP A 28 1.69 8.55 14.09
N ALA A 29 2.49 9.44 13.50
CA ALA A 29 2.55 9.63 12.05
C ALA A 29 3.10 8.37 11.34
N TYR A 30 4.12 7.71 11.91
CA TYR A 30 4.62 6.45 11.38
C TYR A 30 3.57 5.34 11.48
N LEU A 31 2.91 5.17 12.63
CA LEU A 31 1.86 4.16 12.82
C LEU A 31 0.68 4.40 11.87
N TYR A 32 0.32 5.66 11.64
CA TYR A 32 -0.69 6.02 10.63
C TYR A 32 -0.23 5.63 9.21
N GLY A 33 1.04 5.89 8.88
CA GLY A 33 1.63 5.58 7.57
C GLY A 33 1.93 4.10 7.35
N TYR A 34 2.12 3.33 8.41
CA TYR A 34 2.67 1.97 8.36
C TYR A 34 1.93 1.06 7.39
N SER A 35 0.60 0.98 7.49
CA SER A 35 -0.17 0.09 6.59
C SER A 35 -0.11 0.52 5.12
N MET A 36 0.02 1.82 4.84
CA MET A 36 0.18 2.32 3.46
C MET A 36 1.58 2.02 2.94
N ASP A 37 2.59 2.18 3.78
CA ASP A 37 3.99 1.91 3.43
C ASP A 37 4.24 0.41 3.16
N GLU A 38 3.70 -0.47 4.01
CA GLU A 38 3.75 -1.92 3.80
C GLU A 38 2.95 -2.36 2.57
N ALA A 39 1.76 -1.78 2.34
CA ALA A 39 0.97 -2.05 1.14
C ALA A 39 1.70 -1.62 -0.14
N TYR A 40 2.33 -0.44 -0.14
CA TYR A 40 3.14 0.02 -1.26
C TYR A 40 4.39 -0.84 -1.46
N THR A 41 5.07 -1.24 -0.38
CA THR A 41 6.22 -2.14 -0.44
C THR A 41 5.84 -3.47 -1.10
N PHE A 42 4.71 -4.06 -0.69
CA PHE A 42 4.19 -5.28 -1.30
C PHE A 42 3.82 -5.08 -2.79
N PHE A 43 3.12 -4.00 -3.13
CA PHE A 43 2.82 -3.65 -4.53
C PHE A 43 4.10 -3.45 -5.36
N HIS A 44 5.11 -2.80 -4.80
CA HIS A 44 6.39 -2.57 -5.47
C HIS A 44 7.09 -3.90 -5.79
N GLU A 45 7.23 -4.79 -4.82
CA GLU A 45 7.92 -6.07 -5.01
C GLU A 45 7.16 -7.05 -5.91
N THR A 46 5.83 -7.00 -5.94
CA THR A 46 5.00 -7.97 -6.69
C THR A 46 4.47 -7.46 -8.02
N ALA A 47 4.39 -6.14 -8.22
CA ALA A 47 3.88 -5.53 -9.44
C ALA A 47 4.90 -4.63 -10.15
N VAL A 48 5.46 -3.63 -9.46
CA VAL A 48 6.32 -2.62 -10.10
C VAL A 48 7.66 -3.21 -10.54
N LYS A 49 8.41 -3.79 -9.59
CA LYS A 49 9.73 -4.37 -9.82
C LYS A 49 9.74 -5.51 -10.84
N PRO A 50 8.78 -6.46 -10.83
CA PRO A 50 8.71 -7.50 -11.85
C PRO A 50 7.99 -7.06 -13.15
N ASP A 51 7.52 -5.81 -13.24
CA ASP A 51 6.76 -5.28 -14.38
C ASP A 51 5.50 -6.10 -14.70
N THR A 52 4.74 -6.45 -13.65
CA THR A 52 3.47 -7.17 -13.80
C THR A 52 2.42 -6.24 -14.41
N PRO A 53 1.71 -6.67 -15.48
CA PRO A 53 0.66 -5.85 -16.09
C PRO A 53 -0.53 -5.66 -15.14
N LEU A 54 -0.94 -4.40 -14.95
CA LEU A 54 -2.17 -4.05 -14.22
C LEU A 54 -3.41 -4.41 -15.05
N ASN A 55 -4.56 -4.51 -14.38
CA ASN A 55 -5.85 -4.89 -14.98
C ASN A 55 -5.81 -6.26 -15.68
N ARG A 56 -4.97 -7.17 -15.20
CA ARG A 56 -4.82 -8.56 -15.67
C ARG A 56 -4.65 -9.51 -14.49
N PHE A 57 -5.11 -10.75 -14.66
CA PHE A 57 -4.95 -11.78 -13.65
C PHE A 57 -3.59 -12.48 -13.76
N GLN A 58 -2.90 -12.58 -12.63
CA GLN A 58 -1.90 -13.59 -12.33
C GLN A 58 -2.64 -14.87 -11.91
N ASN A 59 -2.31 -15.99 -12.58
CA ASN A 59 -3.04 -17.25 -12.40
C ASN A 59 -2.22 -18.23 -11.55
N ILE A 60 -2.72 -18.59 -10.37
CA ILE A 60 -2.21 -19.76 -9.64
C ILE A 60 -3.07 -20.96 -10.03
N ARG A 61 -2.50 -21.86 -10.84
CA ARG A 61 -3.24 -22.99 -11.45
C ARG A 61 -3.23 -24.27 -10.61
N HIS A 62 -2.64 -24.22 -9.42
CA HIS A 62 -2.52 -25.35 -8.51
C HIS A 62 -2.90 -24.89 -7.11
N LEU A 63 -3.43 -25.81 -6.30
CA LEU A 63 -3.60 -25.52 -4.88
C LEU A 63 -2.22 -25.45 -4.23
N ALA A 64 -2.08 -24.58 -3.24
CA ALA A 64 -0.83 -24.43 -2.53
C ALA A 64 -0.56 -25.64 -1.62
N ASP A 65 0.62 -26.24 -1.76
CA ASP A 65 1.11 -27.28 -0.87
C ASP A 65 2.19 -26.71 0.07
N ASP A 66 2.87 -27.60 0.80
CA ASP A 66 3.94 -27.24 1.73
C ASP A 66 5.19 -26.67 1.05
N THR A 67 5.25 -26.67 -0.28
CA THR A 67 6.36 -26.12 -1.06
C THR A 67 6.10 -24.70 -1.58
N TYR A 68 4.86 -24.19 -1.47
CA TYR A 68 4.50 -22.87 -1.98
C TYR A 68 5.00 -21.75 -1.05
N THR A 69 5.82 -20.84 -1.59
CA THR A 69 6.47 -19.77 -0.81
C THR A 69 6.19 -18.35 -1.32
N ASP A 70 5.46 -18.20 -2.43
CA ASP A 70 5.25 -16.89 -3.05
C ASP A 70 4.33 -15.98 -2.23
N HIS A 71 3.36 -16.56 -1.50
CA HIS A 71 2.45 -15.82 -0.62
C HIS A 71 2.36 -16.50 0.75
N PRO A 72 2.65 -15.77 1.85
CA PRO A 72 2.57 -16.32 3.20
C PRO A 72 1.17 -16.85 3.52
N THR A 73 1.09 -18.05 4.10
CA THR A 73 -0.15 -18.63 4.66
C THR A 73 -1.33 -18.70 3.68
N ILE A 74 -1.06 -18.89 2.38
CA ILE A 74 -2.11 -19.14 1.39
C ILE A 74 -2.87 -20.43 1.77
N ASN A 75 -4.19 -20.43 1.59
CA ASN A 75 -4.99 -21.63 1.87
C ASN A 75 -4.83 -22.70 0.78
N ASN A 76 -5.04 -23.96 1.16
CA ASN A 76 -5.07 -25.11 0.25
C ASN A 76 -6.51 -25.52 -0.11
N ASP A 77 -7.49 -24.65 0.15
CA ASP A 77 -8.92 -24.96 -0.03
C ASP A 77 -9.46 -24.48 -1.37
N THR A 78 -8.85 -23.44 -1.94
CA THR A 78 -9.36 -22.71 -3.10
C THR A 78 -8.26 -22.41 -4.12
N LEU A 79 -8.65 -22.37 -5.41
CA LEU A 79 -7.79 -21.84 -6.47
C LEU A 79 -7.87 -20.31 -6.48
N HIS A 80 -6.76 -19.66 -6.83
CA HIS A 80 -6.62 -18.20 -6.75
C HIS A 80 -6.36 -17.56 -8.11
N LEU A 81 -7.12 -16.50 -8.39
CA LEU A 81 -6.83 -15.49 -9.41
C LEU A 81 -6.54 -14.19 -8.68
N MET A 82 -5.37 -13.60 -8.92
CA MET A 82 -4.92 -12.38 -8.24
C MET A 82 -4.53 -11.32 -9.27
N GLY A 83 -4.57 -10.06 -8.90
CA GLY A 83 -4.13 -8.98 -9.77
C GLY A 83 -4.35 -7.62 -9.14
N TRP A 84 -3.80 -6.60 -9.78
CA TRP A 84 -3.93 -5.21 -9.35
C TRP A 84 -4.82 -4.47 -10.33
N LEU A 85 -5.83 -3.78 -9.83
CA LEU A 85 -6.70 -2.93 -10.64
C LEU A 85 -6.17 -1.50 -10.65
N ASP A 86 -5.97 -0.95 -11.84
CA ASP A 86 -5.71 0.46 -12.07
C ASP A 86 -6.93 1.11 -12.71
N VAL A 87 -7.58 1.97 -11.95
CA VAL A 87 -8.78 2.72 -12.36
C VAL A 87 -8.49 4.22 -12.53
N ALA A 88 -7.21 4.61 -12.60
CA ALA A 88 -6.81 6.01 -12.65
C ALA A 88 -7.28 6.71 -13.94
N ALA A 89 -7.20 6.02 -15.08
CA ALA A 89 -7.61 6.56 -16.37
C ALA A 89 -9.11 6.38 -16.63
N GLU A 90 -9.66 5.22 -16.30
CA GLU A 90 -11.05 4.85 -16.54
C GLU A 90 -11.51 3.66 -15.66
N PRO A 91 -12.82 3.40 -15.54
CA PRO A 91 -13.33 2.25 -14.81
C PRO A 91 -12.90 0.91 -15.41
N VAL A 92 -12.73 -0.11 -14.55
CA VAL A 92 -12.41 -1.49 -14.94
C VAL A 92 -13.56 -2.42 -14.56
N ILE A 93 -13.93 -3.31 -15.48
CA ILE A 93 -15.00 -4.29 -15.27
C ILE A 93 -14.38 -5.67 -15.00
N VAL A 94 -14.68 -6.24 -13.83
CA VAL A 94 -14.41 -7.64 -13.52
C VAL A 94 -15.69 -8.45 -13.78
N SER A 95 -15.64 -9.36 -14.75
CA SER A 95 -16.77 -10.24 -15.07
C SER A 95 -16.59 -11.59 -14.38
N VAL A 96 -17.54 -11.96 -13.53
CA VAL A 96 -17.57 -13.28 -12.87
C VAL A 96 -18.74 -14.07 -13.47
N PRO A 97 -18.51 -15.25 -14.06
CA PRO A 97 -19.58 -16.07 -14.62
C PRO A 97 -20.44 -16.69 -13.51
N ASP A 98 -21.62 -17.18 -13.89
CA ASP A 98 -22.42 -18.02 -13.00
C ASP A 98 -21.64 -19.27 -12.59
N MET A 99 -21.69 -19.59 -11.30
CA MET A 99 -20.95 -20.70 -10.71
C MET A 99 -21.89 -21.88 -10.41
N ASP A 100 -21.35 -23.10 -10.48
CA ASP A 100 -22.10 -24.31 -10.14
C ASP A 100 -22.72 -24.24 -8.74
N LYS A 101 -23.92 -24.80 -8.60
CA LYS A 101 -24.60 -24.86 -7.30
C LYS A 101 -23.73 -25.60 -6.27
N GLY A 102 -23.48 -24.96 -5.13
CA GLY A 102 -22.71 -25.53 -4.01
C GLY A 102 -21.21 -25.27 -4.09
N ARG A 103 -20.69 -24.66 -5.16
CA ARG A 103 -19.29 -24.21 -5.22
C ARG A 103 -19.13 -22.87 -4.53
N TYR A 104 -18.26 -22.79 -3.53
CA TYR A 104 -17.87 -21.52 -2.92
C TYR A 104 -17.02 -20.70 -3.89
N TRP A 105 -17.26 -19.38 -3.93
CA TRP A 105 -16.47 -18.42 -4.68
C TRP A 105 -16.56 -17.04 -4.01
N ILE A 106 -15.56 -16.21 -4.26
CA ILE A 106 -15.48 -14.83 -3.76
C ILE A 106 -14.63 -13.99 -4.73
N LEU A 107 -15.00 -12.71 -4.88
CA LEU A 107 -14.14 -11.66 -5.40
C LEU A 107 -13.84 -10.72 -4.23
N HIS A 108 -12.58 -10.60 -3.85
CA HIS A 108 -12.09 -9.78 -2.74
C HIS A 108 -11.20 -8.66 -3.27
#